data_AF-A0A2V9X454-F1
#
_entry.id   AF-A0A2V9X454-F1
#
_cell.length_a   1.000
_cell.length_b   1.000
_cell.length_c   1.000
_cell.angle_alpha   90.00
_cell.angle_beta   90.00
_cell.angle_gamma   90.00
#
_symmetry.space_group_name_H-M   'P 1'
#
loop_
_entity.id
_entity.type
_entity.pdbx_description
1 polymer ?
#
loop_
_entity_poly.entity_id
_entity_poly.type
_entity_poly.pdbx_seq_one_letter_code
_entity_poly.pdbx_strand_id
1 'polypeptide(L)'
;MSKSAAPIAGKPSAVKKNKPTSVTFTRVFTDELEQIERSREARGVTHAAPAKDSLIGLAFSGGGIRSATFNLGILQGLAAKGLLSKFDYLSTVSGGGYIGSWLAAIIQRWDPPGKFTPVEEALCRKQYKIGEPAEYAPVHWLRNYANYLTPQTGLFSADAGAMVGTWLRNVILNFIVLVLFLSGMILLPSVLVLATRDDLLPHPQFSLIAGACLVLVATLCMARSMMDFTPWEHQQSNWFLRNRVALSVALFFFAALLFNIGMWRWDGIARGTLQYWIPGAAVYYTGTWLLAFLMFGTSRTTPDPGKPEEKESDDKKSEEPVISWPALIFSAAGAGALGGYLLNRYAWYMGAVPPNDQNIWRVVIFGTVT
;
A
#
# COMPACT_ATOMS: atom_id res chain seq x y z
N MET A 1 13.07 -39.98 37.70
CA MET A 1 11.68 -40.49 37.75
C MET A 1 10.94 -39.94 36.54
N SER A 2 10.82 -40.80 35.52
CA SER A 2 10.19 -40.53 34.24
C SER A 2 8.67 -40.40 34.40
N LYS A 3 8.07 -39.30 33.93
CA LYS A 3 6.62 -39.17 33.80
C LYS A 3 6.24 -39.55 32.37
N SER A 4 5.59 -40.70 32.28
CA SER A 4 4.90 -41.23 31.10
C SER A 4 3.84 -40.24 30.63
N ALA A 5 3.97 -39.76 29.40
CA ALA A 5 2.90 -39.10 28.66
C ALA A 5 2.09 -40.18 27.92
N ALA A 6 0.78 -40.17 28.11
CA ALA A 6 -0.15 -41.05 27.41
C ALA A 6 -0.06 -40.82 25.88
N PRO A 7 -0.19 -41.87 25.06
CA PRO A 7 -0.01 -41.77 23.62
C PRO A 7 -1.21 -41.06 22.98
N ILE A 8 -0.93 -39.90 22.35
CA ILE A 8 -1.86 -39.26 21.43
C ILE A 8 -1.97 -40.14 20.18
N ALA A 9 -3.21 -40.38 19.79
CA ALA A 9 -3.63 -41.27 18.73
C ALA A 9 -2.91 -41.05 17.39
N GLY A 10 -2.59 -42.18 16.74
CA GLY A 10 -2.51 -42.37 15.29
C GLY A 10 -1.57 -41.46 14.50
N LYS A 11 -0.45 -42.01 14.03
CA LYS A 11 0.28 -41.45 12.88
C LYS A 11 -0.72 -41.12 11.76
N PRO A 12 -0.68 -39.93 11.13
CA PRO A 12 -1.49 -39.68 9.95
C PRO A 12 -1.11 -40.71 8.89
N SER A 13 -2.05 -41.58 8.51
CA SER A 13 -1.93 -42.43 7.34
C SER A 13 -1.51 -41.56 6.17
N ALA A 14 -0.49 -41.97 5.41
CA ALA A 14 -0.02 -41.27 4.22
C ALA A 14 -1.19 -40.92 3.31
N VAL A 15 -1.64 -39.67 3.38
CA VAL A 15 -2.69 -39.13 2.52
C VAL A 15 -2.09 -39.13 1.12
N LYS A 16 -2.60 -40.01 0.25
CA LYS A 16 -2.38 -39.90 -1.20
C LYS A 16 -2.67 -38.46 -1.58
N LYS A 17 -1.66 -37.74 -2.11
CA LYS A 17 -1.81 -36.38 -2.64
C LYS A 17 -2.73 -36.43 -3.87
N ASN A 18 -4.03 -36.54 -3.64
CA ASN A 18 -5.03 -36.19 -4.64
C ASN A 18 -4.86 -34.69 -4.92
N LYS A 19 -4.95 -34.30 -6.21
CA LYS A 19 -5.03 -32.90 -6.64
C LYS A 19 -5.92 -32.12 -5.66
N PRO A 20 -5.55 -30.90 -5.21
CA PRO A 20 -6.44 -30.10 -4.39
C PRO A 20 -7.72 -29.86 -5.21
N THR A 21 -8.77 -30.60 -4.87
CA THR A 21 -10.11 -30.33 -5.39
C THR A 21 -10.44 -28.94 -4.91
N SER A 22 -10.80 -28.04 -5.84
CA SER A 22 -11.22 -26.69 -5.47
C SER A 22 -12.31 -26.79 -4.42
N VAL A 23 -12.09 -26.14 -3.27
CA VAL A 23 -13.05 -26.14 -2.18
C VAL A 23 -14.25 -25.30 -2.63
N THR A 24 -15.43 -25.91 -2.71
CA THR A 24 -16.67 -25.22 -3.10
C THR A 24 -17.35 -24.59 -1.88
N PHE A 25 -18.07 -23.48 -2.08
CA PHE A 25 -18.84 -22.82 -1.02
C PHE A 25 -19.81 -23.79 -0.33
N THR A 26 -20.53 -24.61 -1.11
CA THR A 26 -21.49 -25.60 -0.59
C THR A 26 -20.83 -26.55 0.39
N ARG A 27 -19.61 -27.01 0.10
CA ARG A 27 -18.85 -27.88 1.01
C ARG A 27 -18.49 -27.17 2.30
N VAL A 28 -17.90 -25.96 2.21
CA VAL A 28 -17.54 -25.17 3.39
C VAL A 28 -18.74 -24.89 4.27
N PHE A 29 -19.85 -24.47 3.67
CA PHE A 29 -21.08 -24.16 4.40
C PHE A 29 -21.67 -25.39 5.10
N THR A 30 -21.55 -26.59 4.49
CA THR A 30 -22.01 -27.84 5.11
C THR A 30 -21.11 -28.21 6.30
N ASP A 31 -19.79 -28.17 6.12
CA ASP A 31 -18.80 -28.44 7.17
C ASP A 31 -18.96 -27.46 8.36
N GLU A 32 -19.29 -26.21 8.05
CA GLU A 32 -19.55 -25.15 9.03
C GLU A 32 -20.81 -25.40 9.85
N LEU A 33 -21.93 -25.79 9.21
CA LEU A 33 -23.17 -26.15 9.92
C LEU A 33 -22.96 -27.36 10.85
N GLU A 34 -22.20 -28.37 10.41
CA GLU A 34 -21.86 -29.51 11.27
C GLU A 34 -21.04 -29.09 12.50
N GLN A 35 -20.09 -28.18 12.30
CA GLN A 35 -19.27 -27.64 13.40
C GLN A 35 -20.13 -26.83 14.39
N ILE A 36 -21.12 -26.08 13.90
CA ILE A 36 -22.05 -25.32 14.74
C ILE A 36 -22.90 -26.26 15.60
N GLU A 37 -23.43 -27.36 15.04
CA GLU A 37 -24.21 -28.33 15.82
C GLU A 37 -23.37 -28.96 16.93
N ARG A 38 -22.14 -29.41 16.62
CA ARG A 38 -21.21 -29.93 17.64
C ARG A 38 -20.92 -28.88 18.73
N SER A 39 -20.78 -27.62 18.34
CA SER A 39 -20.58 -26.51 19.28
C SER A 39 -21.82 -26.26 20.16
N ARG A 40 -23.03 -26.35 19.61
CA ARG A 40 -24.29 -26.22 20.38
C ARG A 40 -24.42 -27.33 21.42
N GLU A 41 -24.13 -28.57 21.04
CA GLU A 41 -24.10 -29.71 21.96
C GLU A 41 -23.08 -29.50 23.09
N ALA A 42 -21.85 -29.10 22.75
CA ALA A 42 -20.80 -28.84 23.73
C ALA A 42 -21.14 -27.70 24.71
N ARG A 43 -21.93 -26.72 24.26
CA ARG A 43 -22.43 -25.60 25.09
C ARG A 43 -23.70 -25.95 25.87
N GLY A 44 -24.31 -27.11 25.64
CA GLY A 44 -25.58 -27.50 26.26
C GLY A 44 -26.77 -26.65 25.78
N VAL A 45 -26.73 -26.16 24.53
CA VAL A 45 -27.80 -25.33 23.96
C VAL A 45 -28.69 -26.18 23.07
N THR A 46 -29.94 -26.39 23.51
CA THR A 46 -30.96 -27.04 22.71
C THR A 46 -31.71 -26.00 21.87
N HIS A 47 -31.72 -26.18 20.55
CA HIS A 47 -32.55 -25.41 19.62
C HIS A 47 -33.74 -26.28 19.15
N ALA A 48 -34.89 -25.64 18.93
CA ALA A 48 -36.09 -26.33 18.44
C ALA A 48 -36.00 -26.73 16.95
N ALA A 49 -35.08 -26.12 16.20
CA ALA A 49 -34.86 -26.35 14.78
C ALA A 49 -33.37 -26.61 14.49
N PRO A 50 -33.03 -27.31 13.38
CA PRO A 50 -31.65 -27.52 12.96
C PRO A 50 -30.87 -26.21 12.81
N ALA A 51 -29.54 -26.26 12.92
CA ALA A 51 -28.66 -25.10 12.78
C ALA A 51 -28.98 -24.29 11.53
N LYS A 52 -29.13 -24.95 10.38
CA LYS A 52 -29.45 -24.32 9.10
C LYS A 52 -30.63 -23.32 9.17
N ASP A 53 -31.62 -23.60 10.00
CA ASP A 53 -32.88 -22.84 10.07
C ASP A 53 -32.97 -21.96 11.33
N SER A 54 -31.92 -21.93 12.15
CA SER A 54 -31.96 -21.29 13.49
C SER A 54 -30.66 -20.59 13.90
N LEU A 55 -29.83 -20.18 12.93
CA LEU A 55 -28.56 -19.51 13.20
C LEU A 55 -28.77 -18.16 13.89
N ILE A 56 -28.01 -17.91 14.97
CA ILE A 56 -28.01 -16.63 15.67
C ILE A 56 -26.61 -16.02 15.61
N GLY A 57 -26.51 -14.80 15.10
CA GLY A 57 -25.25 -14.06 15.04
C GLY A 57 -25.19 -12.87 15.99
N LEU A 58 -24.02 -12.64 16.58
CA LEU A 58 -23.66 -11.42 17.28
C LEU A 58 -22.66 -10.63 16.43
N ALA A 59 -22.88 -9.33 16.27
CA ALA A 59 -22.01 -8.47 15.49
C ALA A 59 -21.49 -7.29 16.33
N PHE A 60 -20.17 -7.09 16.33
CA PHE A 60 -19.51 -5.94 16.96
C PHE A 60 -18.91 -5.00 15.91
N SER A 61 -19.42 -3.78 15.88
CA SER A 61 -19.00 -2.74 14.95
C SER A 61 -17.64 -2.12 15.33
N GLY A 62 -17.04 -1.38 14.39
CA GLY A 62 -15.79 -0.65 14.57
C GLY A 62 -15.93 0.60 15.45
N GLY A 63 -14.83 1.33 15.62
CA GLY A 63 -14.80 2.56 16.45
C GLY A 63 -13.71 2.59 17.52
N GLY A 64 -12.63 1.83 17.32
CA GLY A 64 -11.48 1.78 18.24
C GLY A 64 -11.86 1.32 19.66
N ILE A 65 -11.12 1.81 20.65
CA ILE A 65 -11.31 1.41 22.05
C ILE A 65 -12.71 1.73 22.59
N ARG A 66 -13.33 2.83 22.13
CA ARG A 66 -14.66 3.23 22.60
C ARG A 66 -15.72 2.20 22.24
N SER A 67 -15.66 1.69 21.01
CA SER A 67 -16.54 0.60 20.58
C SER A 67 -16.25 -0.68 21.36
N ALA A 68 -14.98 -1.02 21.61
CA ALA A 68 -14.63 -2.19 22.41
C ALA A 68 -15.22 -2.12 23.84
N THR A 69 -15.14 -0.96 24.50
CA THR A 69 -15.70 -0.74 25.83
C THR A 69 -17.23 -0.78 25.84
N PHE A 70 -17.89 -0.20 24.82
CA PHE A 70 -19.35 -0.27 24.69
C PHE A 70 -19.82 -1.73 24.50
N ASN A 71 -19.15 -2.47 23.61
CA ASN A 71 -19.45 -3.88 23.36
C ASN A 71 -19.15 -4.77 24.57
N LEU A 72 -18.17 -4.43 25.43
CA LEU A 72 -17.99 -5.09 26.73
C LEU A 72 -19.27 -4.96 27.58
N GLY A 73 -19.88 -3.78 27.62
CA GLY A 73 -21.16 -3.58 28.32
C GLY A 73 -22.29 -4.45 27.75
N ILE A 74 -22.36 -4.61 26.42
CA ILE A 74 -23.29 -5.55 25.77
C ILE A 74 -23.00 -6.98 26.22
N LEU A 75 -21.74 -7.43 26.21
CA LEU A 75 -21.35 -8.76 26.65
C LEU A 75 -21.74 -9.01 28.11
N GLN A 76 -21.55 -8.03 28.99
CA GLN A 76 -21.99 -8.11 30.39
C GLN A 76 -23.52 -8.18 30.50
N GLY A 77 -24.25 -7.42 29.69
CA GLY A 77 -25.71 -7.50 29.63
C GLY A 77 -26.21 -8.89 29.20
N LEU A 78 -25.59 -9.47 28.17
CA LEU A 78 -25.90 -10.81 27.67
C LEU A 78 -25.52 -11.91 28.68
N ALA A 79 -24.33 -11.81 29.28
CA ALA A 79 -23.87 -12.73 30.31
C ALA A 79 -24.80 -12.71 31.54
N ALA A 80 -25.29 -11.53 31.94
CA ALA A 80 -26.18 -11.40 33.09
C ALA A 80 -27.53 -12.12 32.90
N LYS A 81 -27.87 -12.41 31.64
CA LYS A 81 -29.06 -13.14 31.19
C LYS A 81 -28.76 -14.58 30.74
N GLY A 82 -27.49 -15.03 30.80
CA GLY A 82 -27.08 -16.37 30.35
C GLY A 82 -27.25 -16.58 28.83
N LEU A 83 -27.13 -15.50 28.04
CA LEU A 83 -27.38 -15.52 26.61
C LEU A 83 -26.12 -15.63 25.75
N LEU A 84 -24.91 -15.49 26.31
CA LEU A 84 -23.68 -15.53 25.50
C LEU A 84 -23.48 -16.90 24.85
N SER A 85 -23.84 -17.97 25.56
CA SER A 85 -23.79 -19.32 25.03
C SER A 85 -24.68 -19.57 23.80
N LYS A 86 -25.64 -18.68 23.49
CA LYS A 86 -26.69 -18.91 22.47
C LYS A 86 -26.34 -18.43 21.07
N PHE A 87 -25.24 -17.69 20.88
CA PHE A 87 -24.83 -17.16 19.57
C PHE A 87 -23.94 -18.15 18.83
N ASP A 88 -24.23 -18.45 17.57
CA ASP A 88 -23.43 -19.34 16.72
C ASP A 88 -22.32 -18.60 15.99
N TYR A 89 -22.60 -17.34 15.62
CA TYR A 89 -21.65 -16.48 14.92
C TYR A 89 -21.24 -15.28 15.74
N LEU A 90 -19.96 -14.92 15.61
CA LEU A 90 -19.43 -13.65 16.08
C LEU A 90 -18.75 -12.93 14.92
N SER A 91 -19.39 -11.89 14.40
CA SER A 91 -18.83 -11.01 13.37
C SER A 91 -18.23 -9.76 14.00
N THR A 92 -17.01 -9.40 13.65
CA THR A 92 -16.32 -8.26 14.27
C THR A 92 -15.52 -7.45 13.26
N VAL A 93 -15.42 -6.15 13.48
CA VAL A 93 -14.57 -5.26 12.67
C VAL A 93 -13.89 -4.21 13.55
N SER A 94 -12.61 -3.90 13.26
CA SER A 94 -11.83 -2.85 13.95
C SER A 94 -11.91 -2.97 15.48
N GLY A 95 -12.43 -1.97 16.20
CA GLY A 95 -12.61 -1.99 17.66
C GLY A 95 -13.45 -3.18 18.17
N GLY A 96 -14.43 -3.66 17.39
CA GLY A 96 -15.17 -4.89 17.69
C GLY A 96 -14.27 -6.13 17.67
N GLY A 97 -13.21 -6.13 16.86
CA GLY A 97 -12.22 -7.20 16.82
C GLY A 97 -11.38 -7.30 18.09
N TYR A 98 -11.11 -6.18 18.76
CA TYR A 98 -10.41 -6.17 20.06
C TYR A 98 -11.21 -6.91 21.11
N ILE A 99 -12.50 -6.55 21.27
CA ILE A 99 -13.36 -7.21 22.26
C ILE A 99 -13.70 -8.65 21.86
N GLY A 100 -13.88 -8.93 20.56
CA GLY A 100 -14.16 -10.27 20.06
C GLY A 100 -13.01 -11.24 20.28
N SER A 101 -11.78 -10.84 19.97
CA SER A 101 -10.58 -11.64 20.23
C SER A 101 -10.30 -11.81 21.73
N TRP A 102 -10.54 -10.76 22.53
CA TRP A 102 -10.48 -10.84 23.99
C TRP A 102 -11.49 -11.85 24.56
N LEU A 103 -12.74 -11.83 24.09
CA LEU A 103 -13.76 -12.80 24.49
C LEU A 103 -13.37 -14.23 24.11
N ALA A 104 -12.95 -14.45 22.86
CA ALA A 104 -12.49 -15.75 22.39
C ALA A 104 -11.31 -16.28 23.22
N ALA A 105 -10.36 -15.41 23.58
CA ALA A 105 -9.23 -15.76 24.43
C ALA A 105 -9.67 -16.14 25.86
N ILE A 106 -10.65 -15.45 26.45
CA ILE A 106 -11.17 -15.81 27.78
C ILE A 106 -11.89 -17.16 27.74
N ILE A 107 -12.73 -17.41 26.72
CA ILE A 107 -13.44 -18.68 26.55
C ILE A 107 -12.45 -19.86 26.47
N GLN A 108 -11.30 -19.67 25.81
CA GLN A 108 -10.28 -20.72 25.67
C GLN A 108 -9.35 -20.88 26.89
N ARG A 109 -9.25 -19.87 27.76
CA ARG A 109 -8.36 -19.90 28.93
C ARG A 109 -9.00 -20.56 30.16
N TRP A 110 -10.31 -20.75 30.15
CA TRP A 110 -11.02 -21.48 31.21
C TRP A 110 -10.80 -22.98 31.14
N ASP A 111 -10.91 -23.63 32.31
CA ASP A 111 -10.75 -25.06 32.46
C ASP A 111 -12.09 -25.69 32.88
N PRO A 112 -12.71 -26.55 32.04
CA PRO A 112 -12.27 -26.91 30.69
C PRO A 112 -12.53 -25.79 29.65
N PRO A 113 -11.74 -25.73 28.57
CA PRO A 113 -11.85 -24.71 27.53
C PRO A 113 -13.19 -24.80 26.81
N GLY A 114 -13.74 -23.66 26.39
CA GLY A 114 -14.99 -23.60 25.63
C GLY A 114 -16.27 -23.56 26.46
N LYS A 115 -16.18 -23.60 27.80
CA LYS A 115 -17.36 -23.46 28.67
C LYS A 115 -17.75 -22.00 28.87
N PHE A 116 -19.00 -21.67 28.56
CA PHE A 116 -19.54 -20.31 28.68
C PHE A 116 -20.00 -19.96 30.10
N THR A 117 -20.48 -20.91 30.89
CA THR A 117 -20.94 -20.66 32.28
C THR A 117 -19.91 -19.90 33.15
N PRO A 118 -18.65 -20.35 33.26
CA PRO A 118 -17.64 -19.62 34.04
C PRO A 118 -17.23 -18.28 33.41
N VAL A 119 -17.43 -18.10 32.10
CA VAL A 119 -17.20 -16.80 31.44
C VAL A 119 -18.33 -15.83 31.77
N GLU A 120 -19.58 -16.27 31.65
CA GLU A 120 -20.77 -15.48 31.98
C GLU A 120 -20.76 -15.04 33.45
N GLU A 121 -20.38 -15.93 34.37
CA GLU A 121 -20.20 -15.61 35.79
C GLU A 121 -19.08 -14.59 36.03
N ALA A 122 -17.94 -14.72 35.35
CA ALA A 122 -16.81 -13.80 35.50
C ALA A 122 -17.14 -12.38 34.97
N LEU A 123 -17.90 -12.28 33.87
CA LEU A 123 -18.35 -11.01 33.30
C LEU A 123 -19.41 -10.31 34.17
N CYS A 124 -20.16 -11.09 34.95
CA CYS A 124 -21.31 -10.63 35.73
C CYS A 124 -21.19 -10.97 37.21
N ARG A 125 -20.01 -10.79 37.80
CA ARG A 125 -19.82 -11.03 39.24
C ARG A 125 -20.75 -10.09 40.03
N LYS A 126 -21.89 -10.61 40.49
CA LYS A 126 -22.99 -9.85 41.12
C LYS A 126 -22.81 -9.60 42.62
N GLN A 127 -21.87 -10.27 43.28
CA GLN A 127 -21.72 -10.20 44.73
C GLN A 127 -20.31 -9.75 45.12
N TYR A 128 -20.26 -8.62 45.82
CA TYR A 128 -19.08 -8.19 46.55
C TYR A 128 -18.84 -9.15 47.71
N LYS A 129 -17.69 -9.83 47.72
CA LYS A 129 -17.23 -10.63 48.86
C LYS A 129 -16.05 -9.90 49.49
N ILE A 130 -16.12 -9.70 50.81
CA ILE A 130 -15.03 -9.07 51.57
C ILE A 130 -13.75 -9.91 51.37
N GLY A 131 -12.68 -9.28 50.86
CA GLY A 131 -11.41 -9.93 50.56
C GLY A 131 -11.23 -10.45 49.13
N GLU A 132 -12.28 -10.39 48.28
CA GLU A 132 -12.16 -10.69 46.84
C GLU A 132 -12.27 -9.40 46.00
N PRO A 133 -11.57 -9.31 44.86
CA PRO A 133 -11.74 -8.18 43.95
C PRO A 133 -13.16 -8.13 43.40
N ALA A 134 -13.76 -6.93 43.38
CA ALA A 134 -15.15 -6.70 43.00
C ALA A 134 -15.48 -7.11 41.55
N GLU A 135 -14.47 -7.12 40.67
CA GLU A 135 -14.63 -7.57 39.29
C GLU A 135 -13.49 -8.51 38.88
N TYR A 136 -13.72 -9.26 37.80
CA TYR A 136 -12.71 -10.12 37.19
C TYR A 136 -11.54 -9.27 36.66
N ALA A 137 -10.30 -9.64 36.99
CA ALA A 137 -9.12 -8.79 36.75
C ALA A 137 -8.95 -8.30 35.28
N PRO A 138 -9.21 -9.11 34.24
CA PRO A 138 -9.23 -8.62 32.85
C PRO A 138 -10.29 -7.57 32.55
N VAL A 139 -11.48 -7.65 33.17
CA VAL A 139 -12.52 -6.62 33.04
C VAL A 139 -12.05 -5.34 33.73
N HIS A 140 -11.42 -5.48 34.90
CA HIS A 140 -10.88 -4.35 35.67
C HIS A 140 -9.83 -3.59 34.88
N TRP A 141 -8.93 -4.34 34.27
CA TRP A 141 -7.91 -3.80 33.40
C TRP A 141 -8.56 -3.07 32.21
N LEU A 142 -9.50 -3.69 31.51
CA LEU A 142 -10.14 -3.05 30.36
C LEU A 142 -10.89 -1.75 30.74
N ARG A 143 -11.50 -1.71 31.92
CA ARG A 143 -12.17 -0.51 32.45
C ARG A 143 -11.18 0.63 32.75
N ASN A 144 -10.04 0.32 33.37
CA ASN A 144 -9.02 1.32 33.71
C ASN A 144 -8.29 1.87 32.47
N TYR A 145 -8.21 1.08 31.39
CA TYR A 145 -7.51 1.45 30.15
C TYR A 145 -8.46 1.75 28.97
N ALA A 146 -9.76 1.96 29.23
CA ALA A 146 -10.75 2.33 28.22
C ALA A 146 -10.50 3.74 27.61
N ASN A 147 -9.89 4.65 28.37
CA ASN A 147 -9.42 5.94 27.88
C ASN A 147 -8.00 5.81 27.30
N TYR A 148 -7.92 5.32 26.06
CA TYR A 148 -6.68 4.90 25.41
C TYR A 148 -5.61 5.99 25.17
N LEU A 149 -5.97 7.28 25.21
CA LEU A 149 -5.01 8.38 24.94
C LEU A 149 -4.69 9.24 26.17
N THR A 150 -5.58 9.31 27.15
CA THR A 150 -5.41 10.11 28.38
C THR A 150 -6.17 9.45 29.54
N PRO A 151 -5.58 8.43 30.21
CA PRO A 151 -6.21 7.77 31.33
C PRO A 151 -6.49 8.73 32.50
N GLN A 152 -5.63 9.73 32.69
CA GLN A 152 -5.85 10.85 33.60
C GLN A 152 -6.05 12.16 32.84
N THR A 153 -7.30 12.63 32.80
CA THR A 153 -7.66 13.93 32.22
C THR A 153 -7.28 15.05 33.18
N GLY A 154 -6.25 15.82 32.82
CA GLY A 154 -5.83 17.01 33.56
C GLY A 154 -4.80 17.82 32.80
N LEU A 155 -4.92 19.16 32.81
CA LEU A 155 -3.99 20.08 32.12
C LEU A 155 -2.53 19.94 32.57
N PHE A 156 -2.30 19.34 33.74
CA PHE A 156 -0.98 19.10 34.34
C PHE A 156 -0.66 17.62 34.54
N SER A 157 -1.41 16.69 33.93
CA SER A 157 -1.05 15.28 34.01
C SER A 157 0.19 14.99 33.16
N ALA A 158 1.05 14.10 33.63
CA ALA A 158 2.23 13.67 32.89
C ALA A 158 1.84 13.10 31.50
N ASP A 159 0.68 12.45 31.42
CA ASP A 159 0.13 11.89 30.18
C ASP A 159 -0.28 12.99 29.19
N ALA A 160 -0.89 14.09 29.65
CA ALA A 160 -1.23 15.23 28.80
C ALA A 160 0.03 15.94 28.27
N GLY A 161 1.05 16.10 29.11
CA GLY A 161 2.35 16.64 28.70
C GLY A 161 3.03 15.77 27.64
N ALA A 162 3.02 14.44 27.81
CA ALA A 162 3.56 13.50 26.83
C ALA A 162 2.81 13.56 25.49
N MET A 163 1.48 13.69 25.52
CA MET A 163 0.64 13.83 24.32
C MET A 163 0.94 15.14 23.58
N VAL A 164 0.94 16.27 24.29
CA VAL A 164 1.25 17.59 23.71
C VAL A 164 2.66 17.62 23.16
N GLY A 165 3.64 17.12 23.91
CA GLY A 165 5.04 17.03 23.46
C GLY A 165 5.20 16.17 22.21
N THR A 166 4.53 15.01 22.15
CA THR A 166 4.54 14.14 20.96
C THR A 166 3.88 14.84 19.77
N TRP A 167 2.74 15.50 19.98
CA TRP A 167 2.05 16.25 18.94
C TRP A 167 2.91 17.40 18.40
N LEU A 168 3.45 18.25 19.29
CA LEU A 168 4.32 19.38 18.92
C LEU A 168 5.57 18.90 18.19
N ARG A 169 6.24 17.86 18.69
CA ARG A 169 7.41 17.27 18.02
C ARG A 169 7.07 16.85 16.60
N ASN A 170 5.97 16.13 16.41
CA ASN A 170 5.55 15.66 15.08
C ASN A 170 5.13 16.81 14.17
N VAL A 171 4.40 17.80 14.68
CA VAL A 171 4.00 18.99 13.94
C VAL A 171 5.22 19.78 13.50
N ILE A 172 6.15 20.07 14.41
CA ILE A 172 7.38 20.81 14.10
C ILE A 172 8.21 20.07 13.06
N LEU A 173 8.44 18.76 13.23
CA LEU A 173 9.21 17.97 12.26
C LEU A 173 8.55 17.99 10.87
N ASN A 174 7.23 17.78 10.80
CA ASN A 174 6.50 17.80 9.53
C ASN A 174 6.50 19.21 8.89
N PHE A 175 6.35 20.26 9.69
CA PHE A 175 6.42 21.64 9.19
C PHE A 175 7.82 22.00 8.70
N ILE A 176 8.89 21.59 9.38
CA ILE A 176 10.26 21.81 8.91
C ILE A 176 10.47 21.12 7.57
N VAL A 177 10.08 19.85 7.44
CA VAL A 177 10.19 19.11 6.17
C VAL A 177 9.40 19.82 5.06
N LEU A 178 8.17 20.26 5.35
CA LEU A 178 7.34 20.97 4.38
C LEU A 178 7.96 22.31 3.96
N VAL A 179 8.44 23.11 4.92
CA VAL A 179 9.07 24.41 4.65
C VAL A 179 10.35 24.23 3.84
N LEU A 180 11.20 23.26 4.19
CA LEU A 180 12.42 22.96 3.44
C LEU A 180 12.10 22.48 2.03
N PHE A 181 11.07 21.64 1.86
CA PHE A 181 10.62 21.17 0.56
C PHE A 181 10.11 22.33 -0.31
N LEU A 182 9.22 23.16 0.21
CA LEU A 182 8.68 24.32 -0.51
C LEU A 182 9.78 25.35 -0.84
N SER A 183 10.67 25.62 0.12
CA SER A 183 11.84 26.48 -0.11
C SER A 183 12.72 25.90 -1.21
N GLY A 184 12.98 24.59 -1.18
CA GLY A 184 13.68 23.88 -2.24
C GLY A 184 13.00 24.03 -3.60
N MET A 185 11.68 23.89 -3.69
CA MET A 185 10.92 24.07 -4.94
C MET A 185 11.03 25.50 -5.49
N ILE A 186 11.08 26.51 -4.63
CA ILE A 186 11.19 27.92 -5.04
C ILE A 186 12.63 28.28 -5.41
N LEU A 187 13.61 27.81 -4.63
CA LEU A 187 15.02 28.14 -4.83
C LEU A 187 15.66 27.33 -5.95
N LEU A 188 15.21 26.10 -6.18
CA LEU A 188 15.79 25.21 -7.20
C LEU A 188 15.79 25.87 -8.60
N PRO A 189 14.68 26.41 -9.13
CA PRO A 189 14.71 27.15 -10.40
C PRO A 189 15.72 28.30 -10.40
N SER A 190 15.82 29.05 -9.30
CA SER A 190 16.74 30.20 -9.20
C SER A 190 18.21 29.77 -9.25
N VAL A 191 18.57 28.69 -8.53
CA VAL A 191 19.91 28.10 -8.57
C VAL A 191 20.22 27.55 -9.96
N LEU A 192 19.25 26.91 -10.61
CA LEU A 192 19.41 26.36 -11.97
C LEU A 192 19.60 27.47 -13.02
N VAL A 193 18.89 28.59 -12.90
CA VAL A 193 19.10 29.76 -13.75
C VAL A 193 20.50 30.35 -13.54
N LEU A 194 20.97 30.47 -12.29
CA LEU A 194 22.31 30.97 -12.01
C LEU A 194 23.40 30.03 -12.54
N ALA A 195 23.28 28.72 -12.26
CA ALA A 195 24.23 27.71 -12.71
C ALA A 195 24.32 27.62 -14.25
N THR A 196 23.23 27.95 -14.94
CA THR A 196 23.24 27.98 -16.41
C THR A 196 23.81 29.29 -16.92
N ARG A 197 23.53 30.43 -16.27
CA ARG A 197 24.07 31.76 -16.59
C ARG A 197 25.59 31.78 -16.68
N ASP A 198 26.28 31.17 -15.71
CA ASP A 198 27.73 31.34 -15.48
C ASP A 198 28.59 30.16 -16.02
N ASP A 199 28.59 29.92 -17.33
CA ASP A 199 29.58 29.11 -18.06
C ASP A 199 29.55 27.56 -17.97
N LEU A 200 28.65 26.90 -17.22
CA LEU A 200 28.65 25.42 -17.14
C LEU A 200 28.20 24.71 -18.45
N LEU A 201 27.35 25.37 -19.25
CA LEU A 201 26.87 24.90 -20.55
C LEU A 201 27.03 26.03 -21.59
N PRO A 202 28.24 26.23 -22.13
CA PRO A 202 28.55 27.39 -22.97
C PRO A 202 27.83 27.33 -24.33
N HIS A 203 27.53 26.13 -24.84
CA HIS A 203 26.77 25.95 -26.08
C HIS A 203 25.39 25.36 -25.80
N PRO A 204 24.31 26.01 -26.25
CA PRO A 204 22.95 25.56 -25.96
C PRO A 204 22.63 24.20 -26.60
N GLN A 205 23.30 23.85 -27.70
CA GLN A 205 23.17 22.56 -28.37
C GLN A 205 23.57 21.39 -27.44
N PHE A 206 24.59 21.56 -26.61
CA PHE A 206 25.02 20.51 -25.68
C PHE A 206 23.96 20.21 -24.61
N SER A 207 23.25 21.23 -24.13
CA SER A 207 22.16 21.02 -23.19
C SER A 207 21.00 20.23 -23.79
N LEU A 208 20.65 20.46 -25.06
CA LEU A 208 19.62 19.69 -25.76
C LEU A 208 20.05 18.24 -26.00
N ILE A 209 21.30 18.03 -26.42
CA ILE A 209 21.85 16.68 -26.62
C ILE A 209 21.89 15.94 -25.29
N ALA A 210 22.35 16.58 -24.20
CA ALA A 210 22.37 16.00 -22.87
C ALA A 210 20.94 15.66 -22.38
N GLY A 211 19.96 16.54 -22.63
CA GLY A 211 18.56 16.29 -22.35
C GLY A 211 18.02 15.07 -23.11
N ALA A 212 18.33 14.95 -24.41
CA ALA A 212 17.98 13.79 -25.22
C ALA A 212 18.71 12.52 -24.71
N CYS A 213 19.99 12.58 -24.34
CA CYS A 213 20.67 11.44 -23.74
C CYS A 213 19.99 11.00 -22.43
N LEU A 214 19.56 11.95 -21.59
CA LEU A 214 18.83 11.66 -20.36
C LEU A 214 17.45 11.04 -20.61
N VAL A 215 16.69 11.49 -21.62
CA VAL A 215 15.43 10.84 -22.02
C VAL A 215 15.68 9.39 -22.42
N LEU A 216 16.75 9.12 -23.19
CA LEU A 216 17.11 7.76 -23.58
C LEU A 216 17.41 6.90 -22.35
N VAL A 217 18.28 7.37 -21.45
CA VAL A 217 18.64 6.65 -20.22
C VAL A 217 17.41 6.43 -19.34
N ALA A 218 16.59 7.46 -19.13
CA ALA A 218 15.36 7.37 -18.33
C ALA A 218 14.38 6.34 -18.90
N THR A 219 14.23 6.32 -20.23
CA THR A 219 13.38 5.35 -20.94
C THR A 219 13.90 3.93 -20.78
N LEU A 220 15.21 3.71 -20.89
CA LEU A 220 15.83 2.40 -20.65
C LEU A 220 15.66 1.93 -19.20
N CYS A 221 15.86 2.82 -18.22
CA CYS A 221 15.64 2.51 -16.81
C CYS A 221 14.17 2.18 -16.50
N MET A 222 13.23 2.90 -17.13
CA MET A 222 11.80 2.65 -16.98
C MET A 222 11.39 1.33 -17.61
N ALA A 223 11.84 1.05 -18.83
CA ALA A 223 11.58 -0.22 -19.51
C ALA A 223 12.12 -1.41 -18.71
N ARG A 224 13.35 -1.30 -18.19
CA ARG A 224 13.90 -2.30 -17.28
C ARG A 224 13.03 -2.48 -16.03
N SER A 225 12.57 -1.39 -15.43
CA SER A 225 11.72 -1.43 -14.23
C SER A 225 10.35 -2.06 -14.48
N MET A 226 9.82 -1.96 -15.70
CA MET A 226 8.56 -2.59 -16.11
C MET A 226 8.71 -4.10 -16.36
N MET A 227 9.88 -4.55 -16.80
CA MET A 227 10.16 -5.96 -17.09
C MET A 227 10.68 -6.75 -15.87
N ASP A 228 11.40 -6.09 -14.96
CA ASP A 228 11.99 -6.72 -13.77
C ASP A 228 10.95 -6.84 -12.63
N PHE A 229 10.27 -7.98 -12.49
CA PHE A 229 9.51 -8.32 -11.28
C PHE A 229 10.45 -8.82 -10.17
N THR A 230 11.01 -7.90 -9.39
CA THR A 230 11.84 -8.26 -8.25
C THR A 230 10.97 -8.51 -7.01
N PRO A 231 11.09 -9.66 -6.33
CA PRO A 231 10.36 -9.93 -5.10
C PRO A 231 10.57 -8.84 -4.04
N TRP A 232 9.53 -8.56 -3.25
CA TRP A 232 9.55 -7.49 -2.27
C TRP A 232 10.68 -7.64 -1.25
N GLU A 233 11.05 -8.86 -0.84
CA GLU A 233 12.15 -9.06 0.11
C GLU A 233 13.49 -8.54 -0.41
N HIS A 234 13.74 -8.68 -1.72
CA HIS A 234 14.97 -8.20 -2.37
C HIS A 234 14.95 -6.69 -2.63
N GLN A 235 13.77 -6.10 -2.83
CA GLN A 235 13.63 -4.65 -2.95
C GLN A 235 13.87 -3.93 -1.62
N GLN A 236 13.52 -4.55 -0.49
CA GLN A 236 13.72 -3.93 0.82
C GLN A 236 15.21 -3.77 1.19
N SER A 237 16.07 -4.71 0.78
CA SER A 237 17.49 -4.71 1.13
C SER A 237 18.32 -3.71 0.33
N ASN A 238 17.86 -3.30 -0.87
CA ASN A 238 18.58 -2.38 -1.74
C ASN A 238 17.80 -1.08 -2.00
N TRP A 239 18.31 0.04 -1.48
CA TRP A 239 17.72 1.38 -1.65
C TRP A 239 17.51 1.75 -3.12
N PHE A 240 18.43 1.40 -4.02
CA PHE A 240 18.30 1.70 -5.45
C PHE A 240 17.15 0.94 -6.08
N LEU A 241 16.99 -0.35 -5.76
CA LEU A 241 15.86 -1.14 -6.27
C LEU A 241 14.54 -0.60 -5.74
N ARG A 242 14.49 -0.22 -4.46
CA ARG A 242 13.29 0.38 -3.85
C ARG A 242 12.87 1.69 -4.51
N ASN A 243 13.83 2.50 -4.93
CA ASN A 243 13.57 3.83 -5.49
C ASN A 243 13.73 3.91 -7.02
N ARG A 244 13.96 2.78 -7.72
CA ARG A 244 14.32 2.76 -9.15
C ARG A 244 13.33 3.50 -10.06
N VAL A 245 12.03 3.36 -9.79
CA VAL A 245 10.97 4.02 -10.58
C VAL A 245 11.00 5.52 -10.34
N ALA A 246 11.08 5.95 -9.08
CA ALA A 246 11.16 7.36 -8.72
C ALA A 246 12.41 8.02 -9.30
N LEU A 247 13.56 7.34 -9.28
CA LEU A 247 14.80 7.81 -9.90
C LEU A 247 14.66 7.92 -11.43
N SER A 248 14.04 6.94 -12.08
CA SER A 248 13.80 6.97 -13.54
C SER A 248 12.90 8.15 -13.93
N VAL A 249 11.84 8.41 -13.15
CA VAL A 249 10.97 9.58 -13.34
C VAL A 249 11.72 10.88 -13.10
N ALA A 250 12.59 10.96 -12.08
CA ALA A 250 13.40 12.15 -11.81
C ALA A 250 14.30 12.52 -13.00
N LEU A 251 14.87 11.55 -13.72
CA LEU A 251 15.69 11.80 -14.90
C LEU A 251 14.92 12.51 -16.03
N PHE A 252 13.62 12.25 -16.19
CA PHE A 252 12.79 12.99 -17.16
C PHE A 252 12.64 14.47 -16.77
N PHE A 253 12.54 14.79 -15.48
CA PHE A 253 12.51 16.18 -15.01
C PHE A 253 13.84 16.90 -15.29
N PHE A 254 14.97 16.23 -15.05
CA PHE A 254 16.28 16.79 -15.40
C PHE A 254 16.46 16.95 -16.92
N ALA A 255 15.95 16.02 -17.73
CA ALA A 255 15.94 16.16 -19.18
C ALA A 255 15.11 17.36 -19.64
N ALA A 256 13.91 17.54 -19.08
CA ALA A 256 13.03 18.67 -19.38
C ALA A 256 13.69 20.02 -19.02
N LEU A 257 14.41 20.07 -17.90
CA LEU A 257 15.19 21.24 -17.50
C LEU A 257 16.29 21.56 -18.52
N LEU A 258 17.07 20.57 -18.95
CA LEU A 258 18.11 20.76 -19.96
C LEU A 258 17.54 21.19 -21.31
N PHE A 259 16.39 20.63 -21.70
CA PHE A 259 15.66 21.06 -22.87
C PHE A 259 15.24 22.54 -22.77
N ASN A 260 14.69 22.95 -21.63
CA ASN A 260 14.33 24.33 -21.36
C ASN A 260 15.54 25.28 -21.48
N ILE A 261 16.66 24.95 -20.85
CA ILE A 261 17.90 25.75 -20.89
C ILE A 261 18.40 25.92 -22.32
N GLY A 262 18.44 24.82 -23.09
CA GLY A 262 18.91 24.83 -24.46
C GLY A 262 18.02 25.62 -25.40
N MET A 263 16.70 25.49 -25.23
CA MET A 263 15.73 26.23 -26.03
C MET A 263 15.72 27.72 -25.72
N TRP A 264 15.88 28.10 -24.45
CA TRP A 264 15.94 29.51 -24.04
C TRP A 264 17.15 30.24 -24.63
N ARG A 265 18.29 29.56 -24.73
CA ARG A 265 19.55 30.16 -25.20
C ARG A 265 19.75 30.09 -26.71
N TRP A 266 19.09 29.17 -27.41
CA TRP A 266 19.28 28.97 -28.84
C TRP A 266 18.20 29.69 -29.67
N ASP A 267 18.46 30.94 -30.01
CA ASP A 267 17.55 31.76 -30.84
C ASP A 267 17.18 31.11 -32.20
N GLY A 268 18.11 30.35 -32.80
CA GLY A 268 17.87 29.62 -34.04
C GLY A 268 16.85 28.49 -33.92
N ILE A 269 16.63 27.95 -32.72
CA ILE A 269 15.74 26.79 -32.53
C ILE A 269 14.25 27.17 -32.59
N ALA A 270 13.91 28.39 -32.17
CA ALA A 270 12.56 28.94 -32.25
C ALA A 270 12.09 29.13 -33.70
N ARG A 271 13.04 29.26 -34.64
CA ARG A 271 12.81 29.36 -36.08
C ARG A 271 12.68 27.99 -36.77
N GLY A 272 12.86 26.90 -36.03
CA GLY A 272 12.73 25.55 -36.57
C GLY A 272 11.32 25.25 -37.06
N THR A 273 11.20 24.75 -38.29
CA THR A 273 9.91 24.40 -38.88
C THR A 273 9.36 23.08 -38.31
N LEU A 274 8.05 23.01 -38.11
CA LEU A 274 7.34 21.80 -37.64
C LEU A 274 7.67 20.53 -38.45
N GLN A 275 7.97 20.69 -39.75
CA GLN A 275 8.33 19.60 -40.66
C GLN A 275 9.58 18.82 -40.23
N TYR A 276 10.45 19.39 -39.39
CA TYR A 276 11.64 18.70 -38.86
C TYR A 276 11.42 18.21 -37.43
N TRP A 277 10.70 18.98 -36.61
CA TRP A 277 10.45 18.64 -35.20
C TRP A 277 9.55 17.41 -35.04
N ILE A 278 8.45 17.34 -35.79
CA ILE A 278 7.48 16.24 -35.66
C ILE A 278 8.12 14.91 -36.11
N PRO A 279 8.71 14.79 -37.32
CA PRO A 279 9.32 13.54 -37.75
C PRO A 279 10.58 13.21 -36.93
N GLY A 280 11.40 14.21 -36.59
CA GLY A 280 12.62 14.01 -35.81
C GLY A 280 12.34 13.45 -34.42
N ALA A 281 11.37 14.02 -33.71
CA ALA A 281 10.97 13.54 -32.38
C ALA A 281 10.26 12.19 -32.44
N ALA A 282 9.44 11.94 -33.47
CA ALA A 282 8.83 10.64 -33.71
C ALA A 282 9.88 9.55 -33.93
N VAL A 283 10.88 9.80 -34.79
CA VAL A 283 11.98 8.86 -35.06
C VAL A 283 12.82 8.62 -33.82
N TYR A 284 13.21 9.69 -33.12
CA TYR A 284 14.01 9.59 -31.90
C TYR A 284 13.30 8.78 -30.81
N TYR A 285 12.05 9.13 -30.48
CA TYR A 285 11.33 8.46 -29.39
C TYR A 285 10.97 7.01 -29.73
N THR A 286 10.59 6.74 -30.99
CA THR A 286 10.40 5.36 -31.47
C THR A 286 11.70 4.57 -31.38
N GLY A 287 12.82 5.15 -31.80
CA GLY A 287 14.14 4.52 -31.69
C GLY A 287 14.52 4.19 -30.24
N THR A 288 14.22 5.08 -29.28
CA THR A 288 14.48 4.83 -27.86
C THR A 288 13.70 3.64 -27.31
N TRP A 289 12.41 3.54 -27.65
CA TRP A 289 11.55 2.43 -27.22
C TRP A 289 11.86 1.12 -27.95
N LEU A 290 12.22 1.17 -29.24
CA LEU A 290 12.71 0.02 -29.98
C LEU A 290 14.00 -0.53 -29.35
N LEU A 291 14.95 0.34 -29.00
CA LEU A 291 16.17 -0.07 -28.29
C LEU A 291 15.83 -0.69 -26.93
N ALA A 292 14.94 -0.06 -26.16
CA ALA A 292 14.50 -0.59 -24.87
C ALA A 292 13.86 -1.97 -24.99
N PHE A 293 13.02 -2.17 -26.01
CA PHE A 293 12.43 -3.47 -26.31
C PHE A 293 13.52 -4.47 -26.74
N LEU A 294 14.44 -4.11 -27.62
CA LEU A 294 15.51 -5.02 -28.04
C LEU A 294 16.40 -5.46 -26.87
N MET A 295 16.65 -4.56 -25.91
CA MET A 295 17.46 -4.84 -24.73
C MET A 295 16.73 -5.67 -23.67
N PHE A 296 15.43 -5.41 -23.44
CA PHE A 296 14.70 -5.96 -22.29
C PHE A 296 13.46 -6.78 -22.65
N GLY A 297 12.88 -6.58 -23.83
CA GLY A 297 11.66 -7.25 -24.30
C GLY A 297 11.79 -8.76 -24.52
N THR A 298 13.00 -9.28 -24.69
CA THR A 298 13.29 -10.73 -24.78
C THR A 298 13.76 -11.34 -23.46
N SER A 299 14.10 -10.51 -22.46
CA SER A 299 14.54 -10.99 -21.15
C SER A 299 13.33 -11.42 -20.31
N ARG A 300 12.88 -12.66 -20.51
CA ARG A 300 12.03 -13.34 -19.55
C ARG A 300 12.87 -13.68 -18.32
N THR A 301 12.56 -13.02 -17.20
CA THR A 301 12.70 -13.49 -15.81
C THR A 301 13.97 -14.28 -15.49
N THR A 302 14.91 -13.69 -14.75
CA THR A 302 15.93 -14.48 -14.03
C THR A 302 15.22 -15.52 -13.14
N PRO A 303 15.50 -16.82 -13.31
CA PRO A 303 14.95 -17.85 -12.44
C PRO A 303 15.39 -17.60 -11.00
N ASP A 304 14.47 -17.77 -10.05
CA ASP A 304 14.74 -17.70 -8.62
C ASP A 304 15.72 -18.83 -8.22
N PRO A 305 16.96 -18.53 -7.79
CA PRO A 305 17.97 -19.55 -7.48
C PRO A 305 17.59 -20.43 -6.28
N GLY A 306 16.52 -20.11 -5.55
CA GLY A 306 16.02 -20.89 -4.41
C GLY A 306 14.92 -21.91 -4.73
N LYS A 307 14.40 -21.97 -5.98
CA LYS A 307 13.38 -22.96 -6.36
C LYS A 307 14.00 -24.13 -7.11
N PRO A 308 13.75 -25.39 -6.71
CA PRO A 308 14.17 -26.54 -7.48
C PRO A 308 13.52 -26.48 -8.87
N GLU A 309 14.29 -26.83 -9.90
CA GLU A 309 13.83 -26.93 -11.29
C GLU A 309 12.61 -27.87 -11.37
N GLU A 310 11.40 -27.32 -11.32
CA GLU A 310 10.25 -28.01 -11.87
C GLU A 310 10.50 -28.09 -13.37
N LYS A 311 10.66 -29.32 -13.89
CA LYS A 311 10.67 -29.61 -15.32
C LYS A 311 9.44 -28.94 -15.94
N GLU A 312 9.69 -27.81 -16.57
CA GLU A 312 8.69 -26.97 -17.20
C GLU A 312 8.07 -27.80 -18.33
N SER A 313 6.80 -28.16 -18.17
CA SER A 313 6.03 -28.81 -19.22
C SER A 313 6.02 -27.93 -20.47
N ASP A 314 6.24 -28.53 -21.65
CA ASP A 314 6.35 -27.86 -22.96
C ASP A 314 5.17 -26.93 -23.33
N ASP A 315 4.08 -26.90 -22.55
CA ASP A 315 2.91 -26.04 -22.74
C ASP A 315 3.10 -24.56 -22.38
N LYS A 316 4.20 -24.15 -21.71
CA LYS A 316 4.46 -22.73 -21.40
C LYS A 316 5.30 -21.97 -22.43
N LYS A 317 5.77 -22.63 -23.49
CA LYS A 317 6.58 -21.98 -24.55
C LYS A 317 5.79 -21.03 -25.45
N SER A 318 4.47 -20.97 -25.33
CA SER A 318 3.58 -20.24 -26.26
C SER A 318 2.79 -19.08 -25.64
N GLU A 319 3.21 -18.52 -24.50
CA GLU A 319 2.69 -17.19 -24.15
C GLU A 319 3.29 -16.17 -25.14
N GLU A 320 2.45 -15.60 -25.99
CA GLU A 320 2.83 -14.52 -26.90
C GLU A 320 3.49 -13.36 -26.13
N PRO A 321 4.40 -12.58 -26.75
CA PRO A 321 4.94 -11.40 -26.10
C PRO A 321 3.78 -10.48 -25.67
N VAL A 322 3.75 -10.14 -24.38
CA VAL A 322 2.71 -9.30 -23.74
C VAL A 322 2.57 -7.92 -24.40
N ILE A 323 3.54 -7.53 -25.24
CA ILE A 323 3.61 -6.23 -25.92
C ILE A 323 3.70 -6.49 -27.43
N SER A 324 2.68 -6.06 -28.18
CA SER A 324 2.69 -6.15 -29.63
C SER A 324 3.60 -5.08 -30.24
N TRP A 325 4.60 -5.52 -31.03
CA TRP A 325 5.54 -4.64 -31.71
C TRP A 325 4.89 -3.54 -32.57
N PRO A 326 3.79 -3.81 -33.31
CA PRO A 326 3.08 -2.76 -34.02
C PRO A 326 2.53 -1.69 -33.07
N ALA A 327 1.92 -2.08 -31.95
CA ALA A 327 1.38 -1.13 -30.99
C ALA A 327 2.48 -0.28 -30.34
N LEU A 328 3.64 -0.87 -30.04
CA LEU A 328 4.80 -0.13 -29.54
C LEU A 328 5.26 0.94 -30.55
N ILE A 329 5.41 0.58 -31.82
CA ILE A 329 5.87 1.50 -32.87
C ILE A 329 4.84 2.62 -33.09
N PHE A 330 3.56 2.29 -33.22
CA PHE A 330 2.52 3.30 -33.45
C PHE A 330 2.36 4.24 -32.24
N SER A 331 2.35 3.71 -31.03
CA SER A 331 2.22 4.52 -29.81
C SER A 331 3.46 5.40 -29.56
N ALA A 332 4.67 4.86 -29.74
CA ALA A 332 5.91 5.62 -29.59
C ALA A 332 6.04 6.68 -30.71
N ALA A 333 5.74 6.35 -31.97
CA ALA A 333 5.77 7.34 -33.05
C ALA A 333 4.76 8.46 -32.81
N GLY A 334 3.54 8.13 -32.40
CA GLY A 334 2.50 9.12 -32.07
C GLY A 334 2.88 10.01 -30.89
N ALA A 335 3.38 9.42 -29.79
CA ALA A 335 3.84 10.17 -28.62
C ALA A 335 5.05 11.06 -28.94
N GLY A 336 6.01 10.56 -29.74
CA GLY A 336 7.16 11.33 -30.20
C GLY A 336 6.76 12.48 -31.11
N ALA A 337 5.84 12.25 -32.05
CA ALA A 337 5.29 13.29 -32.93
C ALA A 337 4.60 14.41 -32.13
N LEU A 338 3.75 14.03 -31.16
CA LEU A 338 3.10 14.97 -30.26
C LEU A 338 4.12 15.75 -29.41
N GLY A 339 5.11 15.05 -28.85
CA GLY A 339 6.21 15.67 -28.10
C GLY A 339 7.00 16.67 -28.94
N GLY A 340 7.31 16.33 -30.19
CA GLY A 340 7.97 17.23 -31.14
C GLY A 340 7.15 18.48 -31.46
N TYR A 341 5.84 18.34 -31.64
CA TYR A 341 4.93 19.47 -31.79
C TYR A 341 4.94 20.38 -30.55
N LEU A 342 4.82 19.80 -29.35
CA LEU A 342 4.78 20.55 -28.10
C LEU A 342 6.11 21.29 -27.84
N LEU A 343 7.25 20.63 -28.05
CA LEU A 343 8.57 21.25 -27.91
C LEU A 343 8.80 22.36 -28.94
N ASN A 344 8.33 22.21 -30.18
CA ASN A 344 8.40 23.27 -31.18
C ASN A 344 7.56 24.49 -30.76
N ARG A 345 6.32 24.29 -30.28
CA ARG A 345 5.46 25.38 -29.80
C ARG A 345 6.03 26.05 -28.56
N TYR A 346 6.65 25.27 -27.69
CA TYR A 346 7.38 25.78 -26.54
C TYR A 346 8.58 26.64 -26.96
N ALA A 347 9.42 26.16 -27.88
CA ALA A 347 10.55 26.91 -28.41
C ALA A 347 10.12 28.22 -29.10
N TRP A 348 9.05 28.17 -29.90
CA TRP A 348 8.46 29.36 -30.53
C TRP A 348 7.99 30.38 -29.49
N TYR A 349 7.27 29.92 -28.45
CA TYR A 349 6.82 30.78 -27.36
C TYR A 349 8.00 31.42 -26.63
N MET A 350 9.03 30.64 -26.30
CA MET A 350 10.23 31.13 -25.63
C MET A 350 11.00 32.15 -26.47
N GLY A 351 11.10 31.94 -27.79
CA GLY A 351 11.72 32.90 -28.71
C GLY A 351 10.93 34.20 -28.90
N ALA A 352 9.63 34.20 -28.59
CA ALA A 352 8.81 35.41 -28.58
C ALA A 352 8.93 36.21 -27.27
N VAL A 353 9.62 35.69 -26.25
CA VAL A 353 9.85 36.40 -24.98
C VAL A 353 11.06 37.34 -25.13
N PRO A 354 10.92 38.66 -24.87
CA PRO A 354 12.03 39.58 -24.96
C PRO A 354 13.15 39.22 -23.95
N PRO A 355 14.45 39.31 -24.32
CA PRO A 355 15.57 38.91 -23.46
C PRO A 355 15.67 39.67 -22.12
N ASN A 356 15.14 40.89 -22.07
CA ASN A 356 15.17 41.78 -20.91
C ASN A 356 13.96 41.63 -19.97
N ASP A 357 13.01 40.74 -20.29
CA ASP A 357 11.73 40.63 -19.59
C ASP A 357 11.75 39.56 -18.47
N GLN A 358 12.90 39.41 -17.80
CA GLN A 358 13.21 38.30 -16.88
C GLN A 358 12.40 38.31 -15.57
N ASN A 359 11.68 39.40 -15.28
CA ASN A 359 10.96 39.61 -14.01
C ASN A 359 9.43 39.70 -14.15
N ILE A 360 8.87 39.46 -15.35
CA ILE A 360 7.41 39.52 -15.55
C ILE A 360 6.83 38.11 -15.48
N TRP A 361 6.02 37.85 -14.44
CA TRP A 361 5.17 36.65 -14.38
C TRP A 361 4.14 36.71 -15.50
N ARG A 362 4.33 35.91 -16.55
CA ARG A 362 3.35 35.77 -17.63
C ARG A 362 2.43 34.59 -17.35
N VAL A 363 1.19 34.88 -16.98
CA VAL A 363 0.14 33.88 -16.79
C VAL A 363 -0.42 33.52 -18.16
N VAL A 364 -0.18 32.28 -18.61
CA VAL A 364 -0.79 31.73 -19.82
C VAL A 364 -2.18 31.22 -19.46
N ILE A 365 -3.22 31.95 -19.86
CA ILE A 365 -4.61 31.53 -19.68
C ILE A 365 -4.99 30.68 -20.89
N PHE A 366 -5.14 29.36 -20.69
CA PHE A 366 -5.71 28.47 -21.70
C PHE A 366 -7.24 28.64 -21.68
N GLY A 367 -7.75 29.49 -22.57
CA GLY A 367 -9.18 29.68 -22.79
C GLY A 367 -9.47 29.89 -24.27
N THR A 368 -10.63 29.44 -24.74
CA THR A 368 -11.17 29.87 -26.03
C THR A 368 -11.55 31.32 -25.90
N VAL A 369 -10.81 32.20 -26.56
CA VAL A 369 -11.23 33.58 -26.79
C VAL A 369 -12.33 33.50 -27.85
N THR A 370 -13.58 33.42 -27.41
CA THR A 370 -14.76 33.66 -28.27
C THR A 370 -15.13 35.13 -28.22
#